data_AF-A0A077PA26-F1
#
_entry.id   AF-A0A077PA26-F1
#
_cell.length_a   1.000
_cell.length_b   1.000
_cell.length_c   1.000
_cell.angle_alpha   90.00
_cell.angle_beta   90.00
_cell.angle_gamma   90.00
#
_symmetry.space_group_name_H-M   'P 1'
#
loop_
_entity.id
_entity.type
_entity.pdbx_description
1 polymer ?
#
loop_
_entity_poly.entity_id
_entity_poly.type
_entity_poly.pdbx_seq_one_letter_code
_entity_poly.pdbx_strand_id
1 'polypeptide(L)'
;MIRITRTVAHESAQSEYLLHHYDALHSALVQHLPINFSTLFAKPVKSSDGAIEWYSDLQGQPVPFAQLSAIERDKLQAQIARQLTVLARLREQLSEKEGVDNELLTLLGKISQFPAEEHIWSVDNQPVILWEPMSTSASQNIVGNPDLVASQPEQKRKPRWLWWLLLLLFILLLLWLLRGCLPRSHTHIAIKQPNPPVAVKPPQVKPVEQPIKQPIEQPAPTVPEVKPEAVVISPPADVRKRCPSQRKRSQAPEVVVVFDASGSMSISVDVTPQELQYLLQRKAFEYIEREPSRITLAKKSAKKIIDKLPSDMNVSLVAAFDCRHVSASLPFSPTQRPALKRAIDRITPDGKTPLALALEKAGALVDGVNRDAIILLISDGDETCGGDPCAVARALKENKPRLQVNVVDIMSSGAGNCIASQTGGKVFTANNANQFNQVINQAMQDYIPENCNE
;
A
#
# COMPACT_ATOMS: atom_id res chain seq x y z
N MET A 1 1.31 20.38 -11.69
CA MET A 1 0.93 19.84 -13.01
C MET A 1 2.14 19.78 -13.93
N ILE A 2 2.30 18.68 -14.66
CA ILE A 2 3.26 18.54 -15.77
C ILE A 2 2.50 18.62 -17.10
N ARG A 3 3.14 19.12 -18.16
CA ARG A 3 2.59 19.07 -19.52
C ARG A 3 2.88 17.71 -20.14
N ILE A 4 1.84 17.00 -20.57
CA ILE A 4 1.91 15.69 -21.23
C ILE A 4 2.30 15.87 -22.69
N THR A 5 1.49 16.64 -23.43
CA THR A 5 1.69 16.90 -24.85
C THR A 5 0.96 18.17 -25.25
N ARG A 6 1.18 18.60 -26.49
CA ARG A 6 0.49 19.72 -27.13
C ARG A 6 -0.06 19.22 -28.45
N THR A 7 -1.36 19.38 -28.67
CA THR A 7 -2.02 19.07 -29.93
C THR A 7 -2.34 20.36 -30.67
N VAL A 8 -1.89 20.46 -31.93
CA VAL A 8 -2.25 21.58 -32.80
C VAL A 8 -3.60 21.26 -33.39
N ALA A 9 -4.67 21.66 -32.69
CA ALA A 9 -6.01 21.51 -33.20
C ALA A 9 -6.27 22.63 -34.24
N HIS A 10 -6.78 22.26 -35.41
CA HIS A 10 -7.54 23.21 -36.23
C HIS A 10 -8.84 23.51 -35.47
N GLU A 11 -9.23 24.78 -35.35
CA GLU A 11 -10.45 25.21 -34.63
C GLU A 11 -11.64 24.32 -34.99
N SER A 12 -11.90 23.34 -34.13
CA SER A 12 -12.97 22.37 -34.32
C SER A 12 -13.93 22.51 -33.15
N ALA A 13 -15.22 22.40 -33.43
CA ALA A 13 -16.27 22.41 -32.41
C ALA A 13 -16.04 21.32 -31.32
N GLN A 14 -15.21 20.31 -31.62
CA GLN A 14 -14.84 19.23 -30.71
C GLN A 14 -13.86 19.67 -29.64
N SER A 15 -12.85 20.48 -30.01
CA SER A 15 -11.88 21.05 -29.07
C SER A 15 -12.57 21.95 -28.03
N GLU A 16 -13.55 22.73 -28.47
CA GLU A 16 -14.34 23.61 -27.61
C GLU A 16 -15.28 22.81 -26.68
N TYR A 17 -15.88 21.73 -27.19
CA TYR A 17 -16.66 20.79 -26.38
C TYR A 17 -15.80 20.20 -25.24
N LEU A 18 -14.58 19.73 -25.52
CA LEU A 18 -13.71 19.17 -24.48
C LEU A 18 -13.39 20.20 -23.40
N LEU A 19 -12.97 21.40 -23.79
CA LEU A 19 -12.65 22.47 -22.84
C LEU A 19 -13.85 22.83 -21.95
N HIS A 20 -15.06 22.89 -22.52
CA HIS A 20 -16.27 23.25 -21.79
C HIS A 20 -16.73 22.17 -20.79
N HIS A 21 -16.55 20.89 -21.12
CA HIS A 21 -17.08 19.78 -20.31
C HIS A 21 -16.08 19.21 -19.32
N TYR A 22 -14.81 19.66 -19.34
CA TYR A 22 -13.76 19.10 -18.48
C TYR A 22 -14.08 19.29 -16.99
N ASP A 23 -14.46 20.50 -16.58
CA ASP A 23 -14.69 20.81 -15.17
C ASP A 23 -15.91 20.06 -14.61
N ALA A 24 -16.97 19.91 -15.43
CA ALA A 24 -18.13 19.12 -15.10
C ALA A 24 -17.77 17.63 -14.95
N LEU A 25 -16.98 17.08 -15.87
CA LEU A 25 -16.48 15.72 -15.77
C LEU A 25 -15.63 15.52 -14.51
N HIS A 26 -14.63 16.38 -14.32
CA HIS A 26 -13.70 16.29 -13.22
C HIS A 26 -14.43 16.34 -11.88
N SER A 27 -15.40 17.25 -11.74
CA SER A 27 -16.24 17.35 -10.55
C SER A 27 -17.04 16.06 -10.30
N ALA A 28 -17.65 15.49 -11.34
CA ALA A 28 -18.39 14.24 -11.23
C ALA A 28 -17.50 13.04 -10.84
N LEU A 29 -16.28 12.97 -11.39
CA LEU A 29 -15.31 11.94 -11.03
C LEU A 29 -14.87 12.06 -9.57
N VAL A 30 -14.50 13.26 -9.11
CA VAL A 30 -14.07 13.49 -7.71
C VAL A 30 -15.20 13.26 -6.72
N GLN A 31 -16.45 13.58 -7.10
CA GLN A 31 -17.61 13.40 -6.23
C GLN A 31 -17.98 11.93 -6.01
N HIS A 32 -17.80 11.09 -7.03
CA HIS A 32 -18.31 9.72 -7.02
C HIS A 32 -17.23 8.64 -6.98
N LEU A 33 -15.97 8.99 -7.27
CA LEU A 33 -14.87 8.04 -7.38
C LEU A 33 -13.63 8.52 -6.64
N PRO A 34 -12.72 7.60 -6.27
CA PRO A 34 -11.45 7.97 -5.66
C PRO A 34 -10.58 8.83 -6.60
N ILE A 35 -9.60 9.54 -6.02
CA ILE A 35 -8.80 10.56 -6.72
C ILE A 35 -7.96 10.03 -7.89
N ASN A 36 -7.69 8.72 -7.95
CA ASN A 36 -6.97 8.10 -9.07
C ASN A 36 -7.78 8.09 -10.38
N PHE A 37 -9.09 8.34 -10.33
CA PHE A 37 -9.94 8.50 -11.52
C PHE A 37 -9.87 9.92 -12.08
N SER A 38 -9.72 10.93 -11.23
CA SER A 38 -9.56 12.31 -11.68
C SER A 38 -8.21 12.58 -12.33
N THR A 39 -7.19 11.78 -12.02
CA THR A 39 -5.86 11.85 -12.66
C THR A 39 -5.74 11.01 -13.94
N LEU A 40 -6.75 10.19 -14.26
CA LEU A 40 -6.77 9.34 -15.46
C LEU A 40 -6.88 10.15 -16.74
N PHE A 41 -7.60 11.28 -16.72
CA PHE A 41 -7.81 12.12 -17.89
C PHE A 41 -6.97 13.40 -17.80
N ALA A 42 -6.21 13.69 -18.85
CA ALA A 42 -5.43 14.91 -18.92
C ALA A 42 -6.34 16.15 -18.98
N LYS A 43 -5.94 17.22 -18.29
CA LYS A 43 -6.60 18.52 -18.35
C LYS A 43 -6.27 19.23 -19.66
N PRO A 44 -7.26 19.56 -20.50
CA PRO A 44 -7.04 20.40 -21.67
C PRO A 44 -6.97 21.89 -21.27
N VAL A 45 -6.02 22.61 -21.85
CA VAL A 45 -5.88 24.07 -21.69
C VAL A 45 -5.67 24.68 -23.07
N LYS A 46 -6.46 25.70 -23.43
CA LYS A 46 -6.29 26.42 -24.70
C LYS A 46 -5.11 27.38 -24.59
N SER A 47 -4.13 27.22 -25.48
CA SER A 47 -2.98 28.12 -25.65
C SER A 47 -3.40 29.38 -26.42
N SER A 48 -2.59 30.44 -26.31
CA SER A 48 -2.82 31.73 -27.00
C SER A 48 -2.83 31.62 -28.52
N ASP A 49 -2.17 30.61 -29.07
CA ASP A 49 -2.10 30.30 -30.50
C ASP A 49 -3.15 29.28 -30.96
N GLY A 50 -4.15 28.97 -30.12
CA GLY A 50 -5.26 28.10 -30.45
C GLY A 50 -5.00 26.60 -30.27
N ALA A 51 -3.76 26.19 -29.99
CA ALA A 51 -3.45 24.80 -29.67
C ALA A 51 -4.00 24.36 -28.30
N ILE A 52 -4.16 23.05 -28.10
CA ILE A 52 -4.53 22.48 -26.81
C ILE A 52 -3.27 21.91 -26.14
N GLU A 53 -3.00 22.38 -24.94
CA GLU A 53 -1.99 21.81 -24.06
C GLU A 53 -2.65 20.87 -23.05
N TRP A 54 -2.07 19.68 -22.89
CA TRP A 54 -2.60 18.63 -22.04
C TRP A 54 -1.75 18.51 -20.77
N TYR A 55 -2.39 18.59 -19.61
CA TYR A 55 -1.71 18.58 -18.31
C TYR A 55 -2.15 17.41 -17.42
N SER A 56 -1.26 16.96 -16.54
CA SER A 56 -1.56 15.99 -15.49
C SER A 56 -1.00 16.45 -14.15
N ASP A 57 -1.65 16.09 -13.05
CA ASP A 57 -1.15 16.30 -11.69
C ASP A 57 -0.09 15.28 -11.27
N LEU A 58 0.01 14.17 -12.00
CA LEU A 58 1.05 13.18 -11.80
C LEU A 58 2.45 13.78 -11.98
N GLN A 59 3.41 13.25 -11.22
CA GLN A 59 4.80 13.67 -11.29
C GLN A 59 5.61 12.61 -12.03
N GLY A 60 6.46 13.01 -12.96
CA GLY A 60 7.27 12.11 -13.77
C GLY A 60 7.47 12.60 -15.20
N GLN A 61 8.21 11.84 -15.99
CA GLN A 61 8.37 12.11 -17.41
C GLN A 61 7.20 11.46 -18.18
N PRO A 62 6.45 12.21 -19.00
CA PRO A 62 5.45 11.63 -19.88
C PRO A 62 6.11 10.81 -20.98
N VAL A 63 5.64 9.58 -21.16
CA VAL A 63 6.07 8.66 -22.21
C VAL A 63 4.85 8.23 -23.04
N PRO A 64 4.84 8.43 -24.37
CA PRO A 64 3.76 7.93 -25.23
C PRO A 64 3.62 6.41 -25.15
N PHE A 65 2.40 5.90 -25.22
CA PHE A 65 2.14 4.46 -25.17
C PHE A 65 2.94 3.66 -26.21
N ALA A 66 3.06 4.19 -27.42
CA ALA A 66 3.81 3.58 -28.51
C ALA A 66 5.31 3.39 -28.23
N GLN A 67 5.88 4.13 -27.26
CA GLN A 67 7.29 4.06 -26.88
C GLN A 67 7.57 3.09 -25.73
N LEU A 68 6.53 2.52 -25.12
CA LEU A 68 6.65 1.58 -24.01
C LEU A 68 7.01 0.18 -24.51
N SER A 69 7.68 -0.61 -23.67
CA SER A 69 7.91 -2.03 -23.95
C SER A 69 6.58 -2.80 -24.00
N ALA A 70 6.56 -3.98 -24.63
CA ALA A 70 5.36 -4.81 -24.71
C ALA A 70 4.76 -5.12 -23.32
N ILE A 71 5.61 -5.44 -22.33
CA ILE A 71 5.18 -5.74 -20.96
C ILE A 71 4.56 -4.51 -20.29
N GLU A 72 5.14 -3.32 -20.50
CA GLU A 72 4.60 -2.08 -19.96
C GLU A 72 3.29 -1.69 -20.62
N ARG A 73 3.16 -1.89 -21.94
CA ARG A 73 1.92 -1.69 -22.68
C ARG A 73 0.80 -2.58 -22.18
N ASP A 74 1.06 -3.88 -22.01
CA ASP A 74 0.07 -4.83 -21.49
C ASP A 74 -0.41 -4.43 -20.08
N LYS A 75 0.52 -4.02 -19.20
CA LYS A 75 0.20 -3.54 -17.86
C LYS A 75 -0.65 -2.27 -17.89
N LEU A 76 -0.28 -1.30 -18.71
CA LEU A 76 -0.98 -0.02 -18.81
C LEU A 76 -2.37 -0.18 -19.43
N GLN A 77 -2.51 -1.01 -20.48
CA GLN A 77 -3.82 -1.35 -21.06
C GLN A 77 -4.73 -2.04 -20.03
N ALA A 78 -4.19 -2.98 -19.25
CA ALA A 78 -4.94 -3.63 -18.20
C ALA A 78 -5.38 -2.64 -17.10
N GLN A 79 -4.53 -1.66 -16.74
CA GLN A 79 -4.92 -0.58 -15.81
C GLN A 79 -6.05 0.29 -16.38
N ILE A 80 -5.94 0.72 -17.63
CA ILE A 80 -6.98 1.51 -18.32
C ILE A 80 -8.29 0.74 -18.36
N ALA A 81 -8.28 -0.51 -18.85
CA ALA A 81 -9.49 -1.32 -18.95
C ALA A 81 -10.21 -1.47 -17.59
N ARG A 82 -9.46 -1.63 -16.50
CA ARG A 82 -10.01 -1.69 -15.14
C ARG A 82 -10.67 -0.39 -14.71
N GLN A 83 -10.03 0.75 -14.93
CA GLN A 83 -10.60 2.05 -14.57
C GLN A 83 -11.84 2.37 -15.40
N LEU A 84 -11.81 2.09 -16.72
CA LEU A 84 -12.96 2.28 -17.59
C LEU A 84 -14.17 1.42 -17.21
N THR A 85 -13.93 0.21 -16.69
CA THR A 85 -15.02 -0.65 -16.17
C THR A 85 -15.75 0.00 -14.99
N VAL A 86 -15.03 0.68 -14.11
CA VAL A 86 -15.62 1.39 -12.97
C VAL A 86 -16.43 2.61 -13.46
N LEU A 87 -15.94 3.34 -14.46
CA LEU A 87 -16.68 4.45 -15.08
C LEU A 87 -17.97 3.97 -15.75
N ALA A 88 -17.92 2.84 -16.45
CA ALA A 88 -19.10 2.23 -17.09
C ALA A 88 -20.16 1.85 -16.04
N ARG A 89 -19.73 1.27 -14.91
CA ARG A 89 -20.63 0.93 -13.80
C ARG A 89 -21.19 2.16 -13.10
N LEU A 90 -20.39 3.21 -12.91
CA LEU A 90 -20.87 4.48 -12.36
C LEU A 90 -21.99 5.06 -13.24
N ARG A 91 -21.81 5.02 -14.57
CA ARG A 91 -22.84 5.46 -15.51
C ARG A 91 -24.13 4.67 -15.33
N GLU A 92 -24.04 3.35 -15.24
CA GLU A 92 -25.20 2.46 -15.03
C GLU A 92 -25.93 2.83 -13.72
N GLN A 93 -25.20 2.95 -12.60
CA GLN A 93 -25.76 3.33 -11.31
C GLN A 93 -26.41 4.72 -11.29
N LEU A 94 -25.83 5.68 -12.02
CA LEU A 94 -26.39 7.03 -12.13
C LEU A 94 -27.61 7.05 -13.05
N SER A 95 -27.67 6.19 -14.06
CA SER A 95 -28.83 6.09 -14.97
C SER A 95 -30.10 5.55 -14.31
N GLU A 96 -29.97 4.83 -13.19
CA GLU A 96 -31.08 4.31 -12.40
C GLU A 96 -31.66 5.33 -11.40
N LYS A 97 -31.00 6.49 -11.22
CA LYS A 97 -31.42 7.52 -10.27
C LYS A 97 -32.21 8.62 -10.96
N GLU A 98 -33.33 9.03 -10.35
CA GLU A 98 -34.08 10.20 -10.81
C GLU A 98 -33.31 11.50 -10.55
N GLY A 99 -33.37 12.44 -11.50
CA GLY A 99 -32.76 13.78 -11.37
C GLY A 99 -31.27 13.89 -11.76
N VAL A 100 -30.67 12.84 -12.35
CA VAL A 100 -29.32 12.92 -12.90
C VAL A 100 -29.33 13.57 -14.28
N ASP A 101 -28.35 14.43 -14.54
CA ASP A 101 -28.17 15.10 -15.83
C ASP A 101 -27.81 14.11 -16.96
N ASN A 102 -28.60 14.13 -18.05
CA ASN A 102 -28.38 13.32 -19.24
C ASN A 102 -27.07 13.66 -19.96
N GLU A 103 -26.59 14.90 -19.85
CA GLU A 103 -25.31 15.31 -20.42
C GLU A 103 -24.14 14.61 -19.73
N LEU A 104 -24.20 14.50 -18.40
CA LEU A 104 -23.23 13.74 -17.61
C LEU A 104 -23.24 12.25 -17.94
N LEU A 105 -24.41 11.63 -18.08
CA LEU A 105 -24.53 10.21 -18.47
C LEU A 105 -23.94 9.96 -19.87
N THR A 106 -24.17 10.89 -20.79
CA THR A 106 -23.58 10.87 -22.14
C THR A 106 -22.06 10.97 -22.07
N LEU A 107 -21.55 11.88 -21.24
CA LEU A 107 -20.12 12.10 -21.06
C LEU A 107 -19.43 10.88 -20.47
N LEU A 108 -19.96 10.32 -19.38
CA LEU A 108 -19.49 9.07 -18.77
C LEU A 108 -19.51 7.92 -19.79
N GLY A 109 -20.52 7.88 -20.66
CA GLY A 109 -20.59 6.89 -21.73
C GLY A 109 -19.46 6.99 -22.76
N LYS A 110 -19.07 8.21 -23.13
CA LYS A 110 -17.95 8.45 -24.05
C LYS A 110 -16.62 8.07 -23.42
N ILE A 111 -16.34 8.56 -22.21
CA ILE A 111 -15.03 8.36 -21.57
C ILE A 111 -14.81 6.95 -21.03
N SER A 112 -15.86 6.13 -20.94
CA SER A 112 -15.76 4.72 -20.55
C SER A 112 -15.30 3.81 -21.71
N GLN A 113 -15.16 4.34 -22.92
CA GLN A 113 -14.67 3.58 -24.07
C GLN A 113 -13.14 3.51 -24.06
N PHE A 114 -12.60 2.37 -24.51
CA PHE A 114 -11.16 2.20 -24.57
C PHE A 114 -10.55 3.15 -25.61
N PRO A 115 -9.57 3.99 -25.24
CA PRO A 115 -8.99 4.98 -26.15
C PRO A 115 -8.06 4.35 -27.19
N ALA A 116 -7.86 5.04 -28.30
CA ALA A 116 -6.83 4.67 -29.28
C ALA A 116 -5.42 4.87 -28.70
N GLU A 117 -4.43 4.12 -29.18
CA GLU A 117 -3.08 4.06 -28.60
C GLU A 117 -2.37 5.42 -28.54
N GLU A 118 -2.60 6.28 -29.54
CA GLU A 118 -2.04 7.63 -29.64
C GLU A 118 -2.52 8.58 -28.53
N HIS A 119 -3.65 8.28 -27.91
CA HIS A 119 -4.21 9.04 -26.81
C HIS A 119 -3.78 8.54 -25.44
N ILE A 120 -2.96 7.48 -25.39
CA ILE A 120 -2.50 6.88 -24.14
C ILE A 120 -1.08 7.33 -23.85
N TRP A 121 -0.88 7.80 -22.62
CA TRP A 121 0.42 8.19 -22.08
C TRP A 121 0.68 7.49 -20.75
N SER A 122 1.95 7.25 -20.45
CA SER A 122 2.42 6.79 -19.16
C SER A 122 3.15 7.93 -18.45
N VAL A 123 2.78 8.19 -17.20
CA VAL A 123 3.53 9.06 -16.28
C VAL A 123 3.82 8.24 -15.03
N ASP A 124 5.09 7.93 -14.77
CA ASP A 124 5.51 7.11 -13.61
C ASP A 124 4.73 5.78 -13.53
N ASN A 125 4.59 5.09 -14.67
CA ASN A 125 3.83 3.84 -14.83
C ASN A 125 2.32 3.92 -14.54
N GLN A 126 1.74 5.13 -14.55
CA GLN A 126 0.30 5.34 -14.45
C GLN A 126 -0.28 5.85 -15.79
N PRO A 127 -1.49 5.41 -16.16
CA PRO A 127 -2.10 5.84 -17.41
C PRO A 127 -2.64 7.26 -17.31
N VAL A 128 -2.38 8.03 -18.37
CA VAL A 128 -3.02 9.32 -18.63
C VAL A 128 -3.62 9.27 -20.03
N ILE A 129 -4.91 9.54 -20.12
CA ILE A 129 -5.70 9.46 -21.34
C ILE A 129 -6.01 10.87 -21.83
N LEU A 130 -5.77 11.11 -23.11
CA LEU A 130 -6.27 12.27 -23.83
C LEU A 130 -7.69 11.92 -24.31
N TRP A 131 -8.71 12.55 -23.73
CA TRP A 131 -10.13 12.25 -23.96
C TRP A 131 -10.74 12.85 -25.24
N GLU A 132 -9.94 13.00 -26.30
CA GLU A 132 -10.42 13.48 -27.61
C GLU A 132 -11.25 12.39 -28.32
N PRO A 133 -12.41 12.71 -28.93
CA PRO A 133 -13.18 11.71 -29.67
C PRO A 133 -12.46 11.35 -30.97
N MET A 134 -12.46 10.05 -31.28
CA MET A 134 -11.91 9.49 -32.52
C MET A 134 -12.37 10.29 -33.76
N SER A 135 -11.45 11.04 -34.38
CA SER A 135 -11.59 11.35 -35.80
C SER A 135 -11.35 10.05 -36.56
N THR A 136 -12.42 9.41 -37.05
CA THR A 136 -12.29 8.49 -38.17
C THR A 136 -11.81 9.28 -39.38
N SER A 137 -10.50 9.36 -39.56
CA SER A 137 -9.87 9.70 -40.82
C SER A 137 -8.88 8.60 -41.16
N ALA A 138 -9.43 7.48 -41.63
CA ALA A 138 -8.71 6.67 -42.60
C ALA A 138 -8.56 7.50 -43.88
N SER A 139 -7.35 7.49 -44.44
CA SER A 139 -7.03 7.78 -45.84
C SER A 139 -7.33 9.19 -46.37
N GLN A 140 -6.29 10.01 -46.47
CA GLN A 140 -5.97 10.83 -47.66
C GLN A 140 -4.59 11.44 -47.50
N ASN A 141 -3.57 10.73 -48.00
CA ASN A 141 -2.35 11.26 -48.64
C ASN A 141 -1.38 10.11 -48.94
N ILE A 142 -1.78 9.22 -49.84
CA ILE A 142 -0.82 8.52 -50.71
C ILE A 142 -1.37 8.67 -52.12
N VAL A 143 -0.90 9.71 -52.80
CA VAL A 143 -1.01 9.83 -54.25
C VAL A 143 -0.07 8.77 -54.84
N GLY A 144 -0.67 7.81 -55.56
CA GLY A 144 -0.11 7.12 -56.72
C GLY A 144 1.15 6.28 -56.55
N ASN A 145 0.97 4.96 -56.40
CA ASN A 145 1.50 4.01 -57.38
C ASN A 145 0.86 2.62 -57.19
N PRO A 146 0.17 2.04 -58.18
CA PRO A 146 -0.31 0.67 -58.12
C PRO A 146 0.72 -0.21 -58.80
N ASP A 147 1.67 -0.77 -58.05
CA ASP A 147 2.34 -2.01 -58.47
C ASP A 147 3.20 -2.62 -57.36
N LEU A 148 3.13 -3.95 -57.30
CA LEU A 148 4.07 -4.87 -56.66
C LEU A 148 3.97 -5.05 -55.12
N VAL A 149 3.28 -6.14 -54.76
CA VAL A 149 3.80 -7.34 -54.07
C VAL A 149 2.78 -7.85 -53.06
N ALA A 150 2.04 -8.87 -53.47
CA ALA A 150 1.34 -9.76 -52.55
C ALA A 150 2.37 -10.55 -51.73
N SER A 151 2.44 -10.31 -50.42
CA SER A 151 3.17 -11.17 -49.48
C SER A 151 2.23 -12.24 -48.94
N GLN A 152 2.55 -13.50 -49.25
CA GLN A 152 1.91 -14.69 -48.67
C GLN A 152 2.34 -14.90 -47.21
N PRO A 153 1.54 -15.64 -46.41
CA PRO A 153 1.89 -15.93 -45.01
C PRO A 153 3.05 -16.95 -44.92
N GLU A 154 4.10 -16.60 -44.18
CA GLU A 154 5.19 -17.52 -43.83
C GLU A 154 4.70 -18.70 -42.98
N GLN A 155 4.70 -19.90 -43.57
CA GLN A 155 4.60 -21.13 -42.80
C GLN A 155 5.91 -21.38 -42.04
N LYS A 156 5.92 -21.07 -40.74
CA LYS A 156 7.00 -21.46 -39.81
C LYS A 156 7.12 -22.99 -39.77
N ARG A 157 8.19 -23.54 -40.37
CA ARG A 157 8.57 -24.94 -40.23
C ARG A 157 8.93 -25.22 -38.77
N LYS A 158 8.19 -26.14 -38.13
CA LYS A 158 8.49 -26.62 -36.77
C LYS A 158 9.89 -27.26 -36.74
N PRO A 159 10.73 -26.94 -35.73
CA PRO A 159 12.10 -27.46 -35.66
C PRO A 159 12.09 -28.97 -35.36
N ARG A 160 12.66 -29.76 -36.27
CA ARG A 160 12.77 -31.24 -36.18
C ARG A 160 13.48 -31.73 -34.92
N TRP A 161 14.21 -30.87 -34.21
CA TRP A 161 14.90 -31.18 -32.96
C TRP A 161 13.96 -31.57 -31.81
N LEU A 162 12.71 -31.07 -31.81
CA LEU A 162 11.72 -31.41 -30.78
C LEU A 162 11.39 -32.92 -30.76
N TRP A 163 11.43 -33.58 -31.91
CA TRP A 163 11.20 -35.02 -32.03
C TRP A 163 12.37 -35.85 -31.49
N TRP A 164 13.60 -35.37 -31.64
CA TRP A 164 14.79 -36.03 -31.08
C TRP A 164 14.81 -35.91 -29.55
N LEU A 165 14.36 -34.79 -29.00
CA LEU A 165 14.27 -34.57 -27.56
C LEU A 165 13.19 -35.46 -26.91
N LEU A 166 12.04 -35.62 -27.56
CA LEU A 166 10.99 -36.55 -27.11
C LEU A 166 11.46 -38.01 -27.15
N LEU A 167 12.20 -38.41 -28.19
CA LEU A 167 12.73 -39.76 -28.32
C LEU A 167 13.79 -40.07 -27.24
N LEU A 168 14.63 -39.09 -26.90
CA LEU A 168 15.62 -39.22 -25.82
C LEU A 168 14.96 -39.32 -24.43
N LEU A 169 13.92 -38.54 -24.17
CA LEU A 169 13.12 -38.64 -22.94
C LEU A 169 12.42 -40.00 -22.82
N PHE A 170 11.89 -40.54 -23.92
CA PHE A 170 11.25 -41.85 -23.93
C PHE A 170 12.24 -42.99 -23.63
N ILE A 171 13.45 -42.94 -24.20
CA ILE A 171 14.51 -43.92 -23.91
C ILE A 171 14.94 -43.86 -22.42
N LEU A 172 15.09 -42.66 -21.86
CA LEU A 172 15.43 -42.48 -20.44
C LEU A 172 14.33 -43.05 -19.51
N LEU A 173 13.06 -42.84 -19.85
CA LEU A 173 11.94 -43.41 -19.11
C LEU A 173 11.94 -44.95 -19.16
N LEU A 174 12.23 -45.52 -20.33
CA LEU A 174 12.29 -46.96 -20.53
C LEU A 174 13.45 -47.60 -19.75
N LEU A 175 14.62 -46.95 -19.71
CA LEU A 175 15.76 -47.35 -18.90
C LEU A 175 15.47 -47.24 -17.39
N TRP A 176 14.69 -46.25 -16.96
CA TRP A 176 14.28 -46.10 -15.57
C TRP A 176 13.31 -47.21 -15.14
N LEU A 177 12.35 -47.56 -15.99
CA LEU A 177 11.42 -48.68 -15.76
C LEU A 177 12.14 -50.04 -15.69
N LEU A 178 13.17 -50.24 -16.53
CA LEU A 178 13.98 -51.48 -16.53
C LEU A 178 14.90 -51.61 -15.29
N ARG A 179 15.23 -50.50 -14.60
CA ARG A 179 15.98 -50.53 -13.32
C ARG A 179 15.17 -51.11 -12.15
N GLY A 180 13.86 -51.28 -12.30
CA GLY A 180 12.99 -51.92 -11.30
C GLY A 180 13.12 -53.44 -11.19
N CYS A 181 13.84 -54.10 -12.11
CA CYS A 181 13.91 -55.56 -12.20
C CYS A 181 15.25 -56.19 -11.78
N LEU A 182 16.21 -55.44 -11.21
CA LEU A 182 17.40 -56.05 -10.63
C LEU A 182 17.18 -56.40 -9.14
N PRO A 183 17.44 -57.65 -8.72
CA PRO A 183 17.33 -58.04 -7.31
C PRO A 183 18.34 -57.26 -6.47
N ARG A 184 17.85 -56.45 -5.53
CA ARG A 184 18.68 -55.80 -4.52
C ARG A 184 19.04 -56.84 -3.45
N SER A 185 20.31 -57.26 -3.45
CA SER A 185 20.89 -58.01 -2.33
C SER A 185 20.91 -57.12 -1.10
N HIS A 186 20.09 -57.46 -0.10
CA HIS A 186 20.10 -56.81 1.20
C HIS A 186 21.34 -57.26 2.00
N THR A 187 22.34 -56.40 2.11
CA THR A 187 23.37 -56.51 3.14
C THR A 187 22.81 -55.95 4.44
N HIS A 188 22.53 -56.84 5.40
CA HIS A 188 22.20 -56.46 6.77
C HIS A 188 23.42 -55.83 7.44
N ILE A 189 23.40 -54.50 7.62
CA ILE A 189 24.27 -53.83 8.59
C ILE A 189 23.47 -53.68 9.88
N ALA A 190 23.90 -54.39 10.92
CA ALA A 190 23.37 -54.28 12.27
C ALA A 190 23.79 -52.93 12.88
N ILE A 191 22.89 -51.96 12.87
CA ILE A 191 23.03 -50.73 13.66
C ILE A 191 22.38 -51.00 15.02
N LYS A 192 23.19 -51.07 16.08
CA LYS A 192 22.73 -51.02 17.47
C LYS A 192 21.92 -49.74 17.67
N GLN A 193 20.64 -49.87 18.00
CA GLN A 193 19.82 -48.76 18.50
C GLN A 193 20.43 -48.24 19.81
N PRO A 194 20.60 -46.91 19.98
CA PRO A 194 20.78 -46.32 21.29
C PRO A 194 19.45 -46.40 22.05
N ASN A 195 19.53 -46.77 23.34
CA ASN A 195 18.39 -46.85 24.25
C ASN A 195 17.55 -45.56 24.27
N PRO A 196 16.22 -45.68 24.47
CA PRO A 196 15.36 -44.51 24.60
C PRO A 196 15.72 -43.68 25.85
N PRO A 197 15.62 -42.34 25.80
CA PRO A 197 15.87 -41.51 26.97
C PRO A 197 14.78 -41.75 28.03
N VAL A 198 15.26 -41.91 29.26
CA VAL A 198 14.48 -42.02 30.50
C VAL A 198 13.52 -40.83 30.62
N ALA A 199 12.25 -41.14 30.91
CA ALA A 199 11.22 -40.15 31.24
C ALA A 199 11.61 -39.38 32.52
N VAL A 200 11.91 -38.09 32.38
CA VAL A 200 12.07 -37.17 33.51
C VAL A 200 10.69 -36.68 33.92
N LYS A 201 10.24 -37.06 35.12
CA LYS A 201 9.03 -36.54 35.77
C LYS A 201 9.14 -35.02 36.00
N PRO A 202 8.04 -34.25 35.84
CA PRO A 202 8.03 -32.84 36.21
C PRO A 202 8.25 -32.65 37.72
N PRO A 203 9.02 -31.64 38.17
CA PRO A 203 9.13 -31.31 39.58
C PRO A 203 7.82 -30.73 40.11
N GLN A 204 7.39 -31.23 41.27
CA GLN A 204 6.28 -30.71 42.05
C GLN A 204 6.63 -29.31 42.60
N VAL A 205 5.79 -28.33 42.30
CA VAL A 205 5.81 -27.01 42.92
C VAL A 205 5.11 -27.12 44.28
N LYS A 206 5.87 -26.87 45.36
CA LYS A 206 5.32 -26.70 46.72
C LYS A 206 4.58 -25.36 46.81
N PRO A 207 3.49 -25.26 47.59
CA PRO A 207 2.76 -24.00 47.75
C PRO A 207 3.62 -22.94 48.42
N VAL A 208 3.65 -21.74 47.84
CA VAL A 208 4.27 -20.56 48.47
C VAL A 208 3.28 -19.98 49.48
N GLU A 209 3.81 -19.76 50.68
CA GLU A 209 3.20 -19.17 51.86
C GLU A 209 2.52 -17.81 51.59
N GLN A 210 1.36 -17.60 52.21
CA GLN A 210 0.68 -16.31 52.30
C GLN A 210 1.44 -15.34 53.22
N PRO A 211 1.52 -14.04 52.92
CA PRO A 211 1.92 -13.05 53.91
C PRO A 211 0.76 -12.73 54.86
N ILE A 212 1.11 -12.76 56.14
CA ILE A 212 0.33 -12.49 57.33
C ILE A 212 -0.26 -11.06 57.34
N LYS A 213 -1.51 -10.97 57.81
CA LYS A 213 -2.23 -9.75 58.19
C LYS A 213 -1.47 -8.98 59.29
N GLN A 214 -1.31 -7.67 59.13
CA GLN A 214 -1.13 -6.75 60.26
C GLN A 214 -2.38 -5.87 60.45
N PRO A 215 -2.65 -5.40 61.68
CA PRO A 215 -3.98 -5.00 62.12
C PRO A 215 -4.34 -3.55 61.79
N ILE A 216 -5.65 -3.33 61.80
CA ILE A 216 -6.39 -2.09 61.65
C ILE A 216 -6.05 -1.12 62.78
N GLU A 217 -5.76 0.14 62.45
CA GLU A 217 -5.99 1.27 63.35
C GLU A 217 -6.48 2.50 62.55
N GLN A 218 -7.63 3.02 62.98
CA GLN A 218 -8.29 4.29 62.63
C GLN A 218 -8.77 4.87 63.97
N PRO A 219 -9.11 6.19 64.14
CA PRO A 219 -9.40 7.20 63.10
C PRO A 219 -8.91 8.65 63.35
N ALA A 220 -8.92 9.45 62.25
CA ALA A 220 -9.34 10.88 62.11
C ALA A 220 -8.57 12.03 62.84
N PRO A 221 -8.62 13.31 62.37
CA PRO A 221 -9.62 13.89 61.47
C PRO A 221 -9.12 14.75 60.27
N THR A 222 -10.01 14.74 59.26
CA THR A 222 -10.33 15.76 58.23
C THR A 222 -9.50 17.05 58.14
N VAL A 223 -8.92 17.27 56.95
CA VAL A 223 -8.61 18.58 56.38
C VAL A 223 -9.18 18.60 54.95
N PRO A 224 -9.86 19.67 54.52
CA PRO A 224 -10.74 19.64 53.35
C PRO A 224 -10.04 19.49 52.00
N GLU A 225 -10.79 18.84 51.12
CA GLU A 225 -10.62 18.67 49.69
C GLU A 225 -10.17 19.95 48.97
N VAL A 226 -8.91 19.96 48.54
CA VAL A 226 -8.46 20.82 47.44
C VAL A 226 -8.26 19.92 46.23
N LYS A 227 -9.25 19.97 45.35
CA LYS A 227 -9.19 19.43 43.99
C LYS A 227 -7.88 19.92 43.34
N PRO A 228 -6.91 19.07 43.01
CA PRO A 228 -5.81 19.51 42.15
C PRO A 228 -6.45 19.75 40.79
N GLU A 229 -6.58 21.02 40.42
CA GLU A 229 -6.70 21.39 39.01
C GLU A 229 -5.65 20.60 38.25
N ALA A 230 -6.12 19.85 37.26
CA ALA A 230 -5.26 19.15 36.32
C ALA A 230 -4.35 20.19 35.67
N VAL A 231 -3.12 20.31 36.16
CA VAL A 231 -2.07 21.05 35.49
C VAL A 231 -1.79 20.29 34.21
N VAL A 232 -2.40 20.75 33.12
CA VAL A 232 -2.04 20.35 31.76
C VAL A 232 -0.63 20.86 31.52
N ILE A 233 0.38 20.07 31.89
CA ILE A 233 1.76 20.31 31.46
C ILE A 233 1.86 19.88 29.99
N SER A 234 1.27 20.71 29.13
CA SER A 234 1.77 20.85 27.77
C SER A 234 3.26 21.15 27.92
N PRO A 235 4.20 20.39 27.34
CA PRO A 235 5.53 20.94 27.22
C PRO A 235 5.42 22.17 26.32
N PRO A 236 6.36 23.11 26.48
CA PRO A 236 6.29 24.35 25.74
C PRO A 236 6.28 24.03 24.24
N ALA A 237 5.40 24.70 23.49
CA ALA A 237 5.36 24.66 22.02
C ALA A 237 6.74 24.92 21.35
N ASP A 238 7.72 25.37 22.13
CA ASP A 238 9.14 25.52 21.80
C ASP A 238 9.87 24.19 21.50
N VAL A 239 9.48 23.04 22.05
CA VAL A 239 10.23 21.77 21.82
C VAL A 239 10.19 21.35 20.35
N ARG A 240 9.06 21.57 19.66
CA ARG A 240 8.92 21.27 18.22
C ARG A 240 9.72 22.23 17.33
N LYS A 241 10.11 23.39 17.87
CA LYS A 241 10.93 24.41 17.17
C LYS A 241 12.44 24.21 17.37
N ARG A 242 12.84 23.23 18.18
CA ARG A 242 14.25 22.92 18.45
C ARG A 242 14.76 21.86 17.50
N CYS A 243 16.00 22.03 17.05
CA CYS A 243 16.67 20.99 16.28
C CYS A 243 16.87 19.73 17.12
N PRO A 244 16.83 18.53 16.51
CA PRO A 244 16.94 17.28 17.26
C PRO A 244 18.22 17.19 18.11
N SER A 245 19.35 17.67 17.59
CA SER A 245 20.62 17.79 18.33
C SER A 245 20.55 18.63 19.62
N GLN A 246 19.54 19.50 19.77
CA GLN A 246 19.36 20.38 20.92
C GLN A 246 18.33 19.87 21.94
N ARG A 247 17.58 18.81 21.60
CA ARG A 247 16.57 18.24 22.49
C ARG A 247 17.21 17.31 23.51
N LYS A 248 16.74 17.39 24.76
CA LYS A 248 17.01 16.33 25.75
C LYS A 248 16.25 15.07 25.31
N ARG A 249 16.73 13.90 25.73
CA ARG A 249 16.11 12.62 25.39
C ARG A 249 14.64 12.52 25.82
N SER A 250 14.27 13.13 26.95
CA SER A 250 12.88 13.21 27.42
C SER A 250 11.98 14.16 26.62
N GLN A 251 12.57 15.00 25.77
CA GLN A 251 11.86 15.97 24.92
C GLN A 251 11.69 15.45 23.49
N ALA A 252 12.57 14.56 23.03
CA ALA A 252 12.46 13.93 21.71
C ALA A 252 11.14 13.13 21.62
N PRO A 253 10.38 13.22 20.52
CA PRO A 253 9.17 12.42 20.34
C PRO A 253 9.41 10.91 20.47
N GLU A 254 8.41 10.20 21.00
CA GLU A 254 8.38 8.74 21.01
C GLU A 254 7.75 8.23 19.73
N VAL A 255 8.40 7.28 19.05
CA VAL A 255 7.92 6.74 17.79
C VAL A 255 7.60 5.27 17.94
N VAL A 256 6.42 4.85 17.50
CA VAL A 256 6.04 3.45 17.38
C VAL A 256 5.67 3.17 15.93
N VAL A 257 6.31 2.16 15.32
CA VAL A 257 5.90 1.65 14.02
C VAL A 257 5.04 0.42 14.25
N VAL A 258 3.81 0.45 13.76
CA VAL A 258 2.84 -0.64 13.85
C VAL A 258 2.68 -1.25 12.47
N PHE A 259 3.00 -2.53 12.35
CA PHE A 259 2.76 -3.33 11.16
C PHE A 259 1.51 -4.18 11.34
N ASP A 260 0.56 -4.00 10.44
CA ASP A 260 -0.35 -5.09 10.10
C ASP A 260 0.48 -6.19 9.42
N ALA A 261 0.48 -7.36 10.02
CA ALA A 261 1.11 -8.56 9.53
C ALA A 261 0.05 -9.65 9.33
N SER A 262 -1.18 -9.25 9.00
CA SER A 262 -2.26 -10.15 8.61
C SER A 262 -1.94 -10.93 7.33
N GLY A 263 -2.64 -12.04 7.09
CA GLY A 263 -2.43 -12.86 5.90
C GLY A 263 -2.64 -12.10 4.58
N SER A 264 -3.49 -11.08 4.52
CA SER A 264 -3.67 -10.26 3.31
C SER A 264 -2.40 -9.51 2.91
N MET A 265 -1.47 -9.28 3.85
CA MET A 265 -0.20 -8.64 3.57
C MET A 265 0.77 -9.54 2.76
N SER A 266 0.50 -10.85 2.61
CA SER A 266 1.25 -11.71 1.69
C SER A 266 0.90 -11.47 0.22
N ILE A 267 -0.26 -10.85 -0.04
CA ILE A 267 -0.78 -10.62 -1.39
C ILE A 267 0.11 -9.61 -2.12
N SER A 268 0.34 -9.87 -3.41
CA SER A 268 1.00 -8.96 -4.33
C SER A 268 0.25 -7.63 -4.41
N VAL A 269 0.97 -6.51 -4.45
CA VAL A 269 0.36 -5.18 -4.66
C VAL A 269 -0.29 -5.05 -6.04
N ASP A 270 0.09 -5.92 -6.98
CA ASP A 270 -0.45 -5.94 -8.34
C ASP A 270 -1.77 -6.73 -8.46
N VAL A 271 -2.12 -7.53 -7.43
CA VAL A 271 -3.31 -8.39 -7.47
C VAL A 271 -4.55 -7.57 -7.08
N THR A 272 -5.50 -7.48 -8.02
CA THR A 272 -6.75 -6.74 -7.85
C THR A 272 -7.78 -7.53 -7.02
N PRO A 273 -8.81 -6.89 -6.44
CA PRO A 273 -9.85 -7.62 -5.71
C PRO A 273 -10.58 -8.68 -6.56
N GLN A 274 -10.84 -8.39 -7.84
CA GLN A 274 -11.49 -9.33 -8.75
C GLN A 274 -10.57 -10.50 -9.11
N GLU A 275 -9.30 -10.22 -9.39
CA GLU A 275 -8.29 -11.23 -9.67
C GLU A 275 -8.04 -12.10 -8.43
N LEU A 276 -7.97 -11.51 -7.25
CA LEU A 276 -7.85 -12.23 -5.98
C LEU A 276 -8.99 -13.24 -5.80
N GLN A 277 -10.24 -12.81 -6.03
CA GLN A 277 -11.40 -13.70 -5.91
C GLN A 277 -11.31 -14.88 -6.89
N TYR A 278 -10.88 -14.63 -8.12
CA TYR A 278 -10.67 -15.65 -9.14
C TYR A 278 -9.54 -16.62 -8.77
N LEU A 279 -8.39 -16.10 -8.33
CA LEU A 279 -7.22 -16.89 -7.95
C LEU A 279 -7.50 -17.76 -6.71
N LEU A 280 -8.25 -17.24 -5.74
CA LEU A 280 -8.67 -17.99 -4.54
C LEU A 280 -9.57 -19.18 -4.90
N GLN A 281 -10.53 -19.00 -5.83
CA GLN A 281 -11.39 -20.09 -6.30
C GLN A 281 -10.58 -21.21 -6.97
N ARG A 282 -9.52 -20.85 -7.70
CA ARG A 282 -8.63 -21.79 -8.38
C ARG A 282 -7.49 -22.31 -7.51
N LYS A 283 -7.40 -21.88 -6.24
CA LYS A 283 -6.31 -22.19 -5.29
C LYS A 283 -4.92 -21.88 -5.86
N ALA A 284 -4.82 -20.80 -6.63
CA ALA A 284 -3.63 -20.40 -7.38
C ALA A 284 -2.72 -19.47 -6.55
N PHE A 285 -2.33 -19.91 -5.34
CA PHE A 285 -1.63 -19.08 -4.35
C PHE A 285 -0.29 -18.50 -4.84
N GLU A 286 0.42 -19.18 -5.72
CA GLU A 286 1.68 -18.69 -6.33
C GLU A 286 1.51 -17.34 -7.04
N TYR A 287 0.36 -17.10 -7.66
CA TYR A 287 0.07 -15.83 -8.35
C TYR A 287 -0.43 -14.75 -7.40
N ILE A 288 -0.93 -15.14 -6.22
CA ILE A 288 -1.40 -14.25 -5.17
C ILE A 288 -0.20 -13.67 -4.42
N GLU A 289 0.76 -14.51 -4.03
CA GLU A 289 1.87 -14.16 -3.13
C GLU A 289 3.17 -13.75 -3.85
N ARG A 290 3.05 -13.31 -5.10
CA ARG A 290 4.21 -12.88 -5.91
C ARG A 290 4.72 -11.49 -5.50
N GLU A 291 6.02 -11.30 -5.63
CA GLU A 291 6.63 -9.99 -5.41
C GLU A 291 6.28 -8.99 -6.54
N PRO A 292 6.18 -7.67 -6.23
CA PRO A 292 6.24 -7.09 -4.90
C PRO A 292 4.99 -7.39 -4.05
N SER A 293 5.17 -7.95 -2.85
CA SER A 293 4.07 -8.17 -1.89
C SER A 293 3.79 -6.91 -1.08
N ARG A 294 2.57 -6.79 -0.53
CA ARG A 294 2.17 -5.68 0.35
C ARG A 294 3.10 -5.58 1.56
N ILE A 295 3.46 -6.70 2.18
CA ILE A 295 4.42 -6.73 3.29
C ILE A 295 5.82 -6.30 2.85
N THR A 296 6.29 -6.72 1.67
CA THR A 296 7.62 -6.32 1.17
C THR A 296 7.67 -4.82 0.93
N LEU A 297 6.61 -4.24 0.36
CA LEU A 297 6.48 -2.80 0.21
C LEU A 297 6.48 -2.09 1.58
N ALA A 298 5.64 -2.54 2.52
CA ALA A 298 5.55 -2.00 3.88
C ALA A 298 6.90 -2.03 4.61
N LYS A 299 7.63 -3.15 4.55
CA LYS A 299 8.98 -3.30 5.15
C LYS A 299 9.98 -2.33 4.52
N LYS A 300 10.03 -2.26 3.19
CA LYS A 300 10.91 -1.34 2.45
C LYS A 300 10.64 0.11 2.86
N SER A 301 9.36 0.45 2.95
CA SER A 301 8.83 1.73 3.39
C SER A 301 9.26 2.10 4.81
N ALA A 302 8.99 1.24 5.80
CA ALA A 302 9.41 1.47 7.18
C ALA A 302 10.92 1.64 7.34
N LYS A 303 11.73 0.85 6.62
CA LYS A 303 13.19 0.96 6.67
C LYS A 303 13.67 2.35 6.20
N LYS A 304 13.10 2.87 5.12
CA LYS A 304 13.42 4.23 4.63
C LYS A 304 13.07 5.32 5.66
N ILE A 305 11.96 5.16 6.38
CA ILE A 305 11.57 6.08 7.45
C ILE A 305 12.60 6.04 8.56
N ILE A 306 12.92 4.85 9.05
CA ILE A 306 13.87 4.65 10.13
C ILE A 306 15.24 5.24 9.81
N ASP A 307 15.64 5.19 8.53
CA ASP A 307 16.89 5.81 8.07
C ASP A 307 16.85 7.35 8.12
N LYS A 308 15.66 7.96 7.99
CA LYS A 308 15.44 9.42 8.00
C LYS A 308 15.04 10.00 9.35
N LEU A 309 14.71 9.17 10.34
CA LEU A 309 14.37 9.66 11.68
C LEU A 309 15.58 10.39 12.30
N PRO A 310 15.35 11.49 13.05
CA PRO A 310 16.40 12.15 13.81
C PRO A 310 17.07 11.24 14.83
N SER A 311 18.35 11.51 15.11
CA SER A 311 19.19 10.67 15.98
C SER A 311 18.85 10.76 17.47
N ASP A 312 17.87 11.57 17.88
CA ASP A 312 17.40 11.63 19.27
C ASP A 312 16.13 10.78 19.51
N MET A 313 15.50 10.28 18.44
CA MET A 313 14.28 9.48 18.52
C MET A 313 14.59 7.99 18.67
N ASN A 314 14.03 7.39 19.72
CA ASN A 314 13.94 5.94 19.85
C ASN A 314 12.67 5.44 19.15
N VAL A 315 12.71 4.22 18.62
CA VAL A 315 11.60 3.63 17.87
C VAL A 315 11.20 2.28 18.47
N SER A 316 9.94 2.10 18.83
CA SER A 316 9.39 0.79 19.17
C SER A 316 8.70 0.16 17.97
N LEU A 317 8.64 -1.17 17.94
CA LEU A 317 7.97 -1.95 16.90
C LEU A 317 6.80 -2.70 17.51
N VAL A 318 5.63 -2.61 16.86
CA VAL A 318 4.48 -3.49 17.09
C VAL A 318 4.20 -4.22 15.79
N ALA A 319 4.01 -5.54 15.86
CA ALA A 319 3.59 -6.34 14.70
C ALA A 319 2.37 -7.17 15.08
N ALA A 320 1.31 -7.04 14.28
CA ALA A 320 -0.01 -7.58 14.50
C ALA A 320 -0.27 -8.75 13.54
N PHE A 321 -0.16 -9.99 14.03
CA PHE A 321 -0.24 -11.20 13.20
C PHE A 321 -1.64 -11.82 13.23
N ASP A 322 -2.27 -11.95 14.40
CA ASP A 322 -3.64 -12.46 14.48
C ASP A 322 -4.37 -11.92 15.71
N CYS A 323 -5.64 -12.29 15.86
CA CYS A 323 -6.52 -11.82 16.93
C CYS A 323 -6.01 -12.07 18.38
N ARG A 324 -4.97 -12.91 18.56
CA ARG A 324 -4.35 -13.22 19.86
C ARG A 324 -2.84 -12.97 19.86
N HIS A 325 -2.25 -12.73 18.69
CA HIS A 325 -0.82 -12.60 18.50
C HIS A 325 -0.48 -11.21 17.97
N VAL A 326 -0.22 -10.31 18.91
CA VAL A 326 0.40 -9.00 18.64
C VAL A 326 1.68 -8.91 19.46
N SER A 327 2.80 -8.72 18.77
CA SER A 327 4.11 -8.53 19.40
C SER A 327 4.40 -7.05 19.60
N ALA A 328 5.13 -6.73 20.67
CA ALA A 328 5.60 -5.37 20.96
C ALA A 328 7.06 -5.46 21.43
N SER A 329 7.92 -4.60 20.90
CA SER A 329 9.33 -4.51 21.30
C SER A 329 9.55 -3.41 22.33
N LEU A 330 10.68 -3.50 23.04
CA LEU A 330 11.25 -2.33 23.69
C LEU A 330 11.73 -1.31 22.63
N PRO A 331 11.91 -0.04 23.01
CA PRO A 331 12.40 0.99 22.09
C PRO A 331 13.84 0.69 21.64
N PHE A 332 14.05 0.75 20.32
CA PHE A 332 15.37 0.70 19.70
C PHE A 332 15.97 2.12 19.67
N SER A 333 17.18 2.25 20.19
CA SER A 333 17.96 3.47 20.07
C SER A 333 18.43 3.71 18.62
N PRO A 334 18.95 4.91 18.30
CA PRO A 334 19.55 5.20 17.00
C PRO A 334 20.66 4.21 16.60
N THR A 335 21.51 3.82 17.54
CA THR A 335 22.57 2.82 17.30
C THR A 335 22.02 1.41 17.08
N GLN A 336 20.78 1.14 17.51
CA GLN A 336 20.09 -0.12 17.33
C GLN A 336 19.18 -0.15 16.09
N ARG A 337 19.15 0.89 15.25
CA ARG A 337 18.39 0.89 13.98
C ARG A 337 18.67 -0.33 13.10
N PRO A 338 19.91 -0.84 12.96
CA PRO A 338 20.15 -2.09 12.23
C PRO A 338 19.47 -3.32 12.85
N ALA A 339 19.32 -3.36 14.18
CA ALA A 339 18.58 -4.43 14.85
C ALA A 339 17.07 -4.30 14.62
N LEU A 340 16.52 -3.08 14.69
CA LEU A 340 15.12 -2.80 14.33
C LEU A 340 14.80 -3.22 12.89
N LYS A 341 15.66 -2.85 11.92
CA LYS A 341 15.47 -3.23 10.51
C LYS A 341 15.46 -4.75 10.32
N ARG A 342 16.34 -5.48 11.02
CA ARG A 342 16.33 -6.95 11.04
C ARG A 342 15.07 -7.54 11.69
N ALA A 343 14.53 -6.89 12.72
CA ALA A 343 13.26 -7.31 13.33
C ALA A 343 12.10 -7.13 12.33
N ILE A 344 12.07 -6.00 11.62
CA ILE A 344 11.09 -5.73 10.54
C ILE A 344 11.22 -6.77 9.42
N ASP A 345 12.43 -7.12 9.00
CA ASP A 345 12.64 -8.12 7.93
C ASP A 345 12.06 -9.50 8.28
N ARG A 346 12.00 -9.85 9.58
CA ARG A 346 11.47 -11.13 10.08
C ARG A 346 9.95 -11.17 10.21
N ILE A 347 9.23 -10.06 10.01
CA ILE A 347 7.77 -10.04 10.07
C ILE A 347 7.22 -10.88 8.92
N THR A 348 6.46 -11.93 9.22
CA THR A 348 5.78 -12.76 8.22
C THR A 348 4.28 -12.56 8.33
N PRO A 349 3.57 -12.27 7.22
CA PRO A 349 2.11 -12.25 7.19
C PRO A 349 1.52 -13.56 7.71
N ASP A 350 0.53 -13.47 8.57
CA ASP A 350 -0.24 -14.61 9.08
C ASP A 350 -1.63 -14.14 9.51
N GLY A 351 -2.60 -15.04 9.65
CA GLY A 351 -3.84 -14.74 10.38
C GLY A 351 -4.68 -13.56 9.87
N LYS A 352 -5.26 -12.84 10.84
CA LYS A 352 -6.24 -11.76 10.67
C LYS A 352 -5.65 -10.42 11.12
N THR A 353 -6.39 -9.34 10.91
CA THR A 353 -5.98 -7.95 11.19
C THR A 353 -6.55 -7.44 12.53
N PRO A 354 -5.77 -7.43 13.64
CA PRO A 354 -6.20 -6.94 14.96
C PRO A 354 -5.73 -5.49 15.23
N LEU A 355 -6.12 -4.52 14.40
CA LEU A 355 -5.74 -3.10 14.51
C LEU A 355 -6.07 -2.50 15.87
N ALA A 356 -7.24 -2.79 16.44
CA ALA A 356 -7.64 -2.25 17.75
C ALA A 356 -6.64 -2.66 18.84
N LEU A 357 -6.32 -3.96 18.94
CA LEU A 357 -5.33 -4.47 19.89
C LEU A 357 -3.92 -3.95 19.59
N ALA A 358 -3.56 -3.81 18.32
CA ALA A 358 -2.27 -3.25 17.92
C ALA A 358 -2.11 -1.79 18.36
N LEU A 359 -3.17 -0.98 18.20
CA LEU A 359 -3.20 0.41 18.65
C LEU A 359 -3.15 0.52 20.17
N GLU A 360 -3.87 -0.33 20.91
CA GLU A 360 -3.80 -0.38 22.37
C GLU A 360 -2.37 -0.64 22.85
N LYS A 361 -1.71 -1.65 22.27
CA LYS A 361 -0.31 -1.97 22.60
C LYS A 361 0.63 -0.84 22.22
N ALA A 362 0.46 -0.23 21.05
CA ALA A 362 1.29 0.89 20.62
C ALA A 362 1.11 2.11 21.55
N GLY A 363 -0.13 2.42 21.94
CA GLY A 363 -0.44 3.49 22.88
C GLY A 363 0.13 3.25 24.27
N ALA A 364 0.21 2.00 24.73
CA ALA A 364 0.82 1.64 26.00
C ALA A 364 2.36 1.82 26.02
N LEU A 365 3.02 1.86 24.86
CA LEU A 365 4.47 2.04 24.75
C LEU A 365 4.92 3.51 24.82
N VAL A 366 3.99 4.45 24.78
CA VAL A 366 4.27 5.89 24.72
C VAL A 366 3.59 6.65 25.84
N ASP A 367 4.18 7.75 26.26
CA ASP A 367 3.58 8.66 27.23
C ASP A 367 2.41 9.43 26.57
N GLY A 368 2.69 10.19 25.51
CA GLY A 368 1.68 10.92 24.73
C GLY A 368 0.91 12.01 25.50
N VAL A 369 1.30 12.32 26.74
CA VAL A 369 0.70 13.34 27.61
C VAL A 369 1.71 14.46 27.83
N ASN A 370 2.82 14.16 28.49
CA ASN A 370 3.93 15.05 28.80
C ASN A 370 5.03 15.00 27.74
N ARG A 371 5.01 14.00 26.86
CA ARG A 371 5.92 13.83 25.72
C ARG A 371 5.14 13.64 24.40
N ASP A 372 5.66 14.22 23.30
CA ASP A 372 5.02 14.02 21.98
C ASP A 372 5.21 12.56 21.58
N ALA A 373 4.17 11.96 21.01
CA ALA A 373 4.21 10.59 20.55
C ALA A 373 3.62 10.46 19.15
N ILE A 374 4.24 9.63 18.34
CA ILE A 374 3.88 9.38 16.94
C ILE A 374 3.74 7.88 16.78
N ILE A 375 2.55 7.42 16.42
CA ILE A 375 2.34 6.06 15.95
C ILE A 375 2.25 6.11 14.43
N LEU A 376 3.05 5.31 13.74
CA LEU A 376 2.94 5.06 12.32
C LEU A 376 2.33 3.69 12.10
N LEU A 377 1.05 3.64 11.76
CA LEU A 377 0.34 2.42 11.41
C LEU A 377 0.46 2.14 9.92
N ILE A 378 0.87 0.93 9.56
CA ILE A 378 0.97 0.46 8.17
C ILE A 378 0.05 -0.75 8.02
N SER A 379 -0.99 -0.64 7.20
CA SER A 379 -1.99 -1.70 7.00
C SER A 379 -2.55 -1.68 5.57
N ASP A 380 -3.06 -2.83 5.12
CA ASP A 380 -3.70 -2.98 3.82
C ASP A 380 -5.23 -3.12 3.88
N GLY A 381 -5.85 -3.09 5.07
CA GLY A 381 -7.27 -3.38 5.21
C GLY A 381 -7.86 -3.11 6.60
N ASP A 382 -9.14 -3.43 6.72
CA ASP A 382 -9.93 -3.20 7.93
C ASP A 382 -9.63 -4.21 9.03
N GLU A 383 -10.02 -3.84 10.26
CA GLU A 383 -10.07 -4.73 11.41
C GLU A 383 -10.94 -5.97 11.12
N THR A 384 -10.39 -7.17 11.35
CA THR A 384 -11.10 -8.44 11.09
C THR A 384 -11.17 -9.35 12.32
N CYS A 385 -10.72 -8.87 13.49
CA CYS A 385 -10.80 -9.58 14.76
C CYS A 385 -11.95 -9.11 15.67
N GLY A 386 -12.80 -8.19 15.18
CA GLY A 386 -14.00 -7.74 15.87
C GLY A 386 -13.78 -6.59 16.87
N GLY A 387 -12.59 -5.97 16.85
CA GLY A 387 -12.33 -4.74 17.59
C GLY A 387 -12.92 -3.50 16.91
N ASP A 388 -12.81 -2.35 17.58
CA ASP A 388 -13.09 -1.03 17.00
C ASP A 388 -11.83 -0.15 17.09
N PRO A 389 -10.99 -0.12 16.04
CA PRO A 389 -9.77 0.69 16.05
C PRO A 389 -10.06 2.20 16.10
N CYS A 390 -11.23 2.65 15.63
CA CYS A 390 -11.62 4.05 15.69
C CYS A 390 -11.95 4.47 17.13
N ALA A 391 -12.64 3.61 17.88
CA ALA A 391 -12.91 3.84 19.30
C ALA A 391 -11.61 3.83 20.12
N VAL A 392 -10.70 2.90 19.86
CA VAL A 392 -9.37 2.89 20.49
C VAL A 392 -8.62 4.18 20.16
N ALA A 393 -8.60 4.62 18.91
CA ALA A 393 -7.94 5.86 18.51
C ALA A 393 -8.48 7.09 19.24
N ARG A 394 -9.80 7.18 19.40
CA ARG A 394 -10.46 8.24 20.16
C ARG A 394 -10.07 8.21 21.63
N ALA A 395 -10.15 7.04 22.28
CA ALA A 395 -9.73 6.88 23.67
C ALA A 395 -8.25 7.19 23.87
N LEU A 396 -7.40 6.81 22.92
CA LEU A 396 -5.98 7.18 22.94
C LEU A 396 -5.80 8.70 22.84
N LYS A 397 -6.55 9.39 21.96
CA LYS A 397 -6.45 10.85 21.84
C LYS A 397 -6.91 11.57 23.11
N GLU A 398 -8.00 11.12 23.72
CA GLU A 398 -8.54 11.68 24.96
C GLU A 398 -7.54 11.53 26.12
N ASN A 399 -6.96 10.34 26.28
CA ASN A 399 -6.03 10.05 27.38
C ASN A 399 -4.59 10.51 27.11
N LYS A 400 -4.23 10.69 25.84
CA LYS A 400 -2.89 11.09 25.37
C LYS A 400 -3.04 12.22 24.35
N PRO A 401 -3.32 13.47 24.79
CA PRO A 401 -3.63 14.59 23.90
C PRO A 401 -2.53 14.91 22.87
N ARG A 402 -1.28 14.53 23.15
CA ARG A 402 -0.11 14.78 22.31
C ARG A 402 0.32 13.58 21.47
N LEU A 403 -0.41 12.48 21.54
CA LEU A 403 -0.29 11.38 20.61
C LEU A 403 -0.99 11.73 19.29
N GLN A 404 -0.30 11.43 18.19
CA GLN A 404 -0.86 11.41 16.83
C GLN A 404 -0.63 10.04 16.21
N VAL A 405 -1.63 9.53 15.49
CA VAL A 405 -1.52 8.29 14.73
C VAL A 405 -1.59 8.60 13.25
N ASN A 406 -0.52 8.32 12.53
CA ASN A 406 -0.45 8.44 11.09
C ASN A 406 -0.67 7.06 10.46
N VAL A 407 -1.47 7.00 9.39
CA VAL A 407 -1.84 5.74 8.73
C VAL A 407 -1.26 5.70 7.33
N VAL A 408 -0.57 4.62 7.02
CA VAL A 408 -0.12 4.25 5.68
C VAL A 408 -1.04 3.14 5.19
N ASP A 409 -2.00 3.53 4.35
CA ASP A 409 -2.93 2.64 3.67
C ASP A 409 -2.28 2.09 2.39
N ILE A 410 -1.91 0.81 2.43
CA ILE A 410 -1.23 0.13 1.33
C ILE A 410 -2.16 -0.04 0.12
N MET A 411 -3.46 -0.22 0.34
CA MET A 411 -4.44 -0.53 -0.72
C MET A 411 -5.37 0.62 -1.08
N SER A 412 -5.20 1.79 -0.45
CA SER A 412 -6.12 2.92 -0.61
C SER A 412 -7.58 2.51 -0.36
N SER A 413 -7.78 1.55 0.55
CA SER A 413 -9.11 1.02 0.92
C SER A 413 -9.89 2.03 1.76
N GLY A 414 -9.21 3.00 2.36
CA GLY A 414 -9.73 3.90 3.36
C GLY A 414 -9.85 3.26 4.75
N ALA A 415 -9.42 2.00 4.88
CA ALA A 415 -9.39 1.29 6.14
C ALA A 415 -8.45 1.98 7.12
N GLY A 416 -8.95 2.25 8.32
CA GLY A 416 -8.18 2.94 9.35
C GLY A 416 -8.10 4.47 9.16
N ASN A 417 -8.73 5.08 8.16
CA ASN A 417 -8.77 6.55 8.02
C ASN A 417 -9.32 7.26 9.26
N CYS A 418 -10.30 6.63 9.91
CA CYS A 418 -10.84 7.11 11.18
C CYS A 418 -9.74 7.29 12.24
N ILE A 419 -8.76 6.38 12.31
CA ILE A 419 -7.69 6.36 13.32
C ILE A 419 -6.88 7.66 13.24
N ALA A 420 -6.49 8.04 12.02
CA ALA A 420 -5.78 9.27 11.78
C ALA A 420 -6.64 10.50 12.14
N SER A 421 -7.88 10.56 11.64
CA SER A 421 -8.78 11.69 11.89
C SER A 421 -9.09 11.92 13.38
N GLN A 422 -9.26 10.84 14.16
CA GLN A 422 -9.59 10.90 15.58
C GLN A 422 -8.39 11.33 16.43
N THR A 423 -7.15 11.17 15.94
CA THR A 423 -5.92 11.49 16.68
C THR A 423 -5.26 12.79 16.19
N GLY A 424 -5.79 13.39 15.11
CA GLY A 424 -5.19 14.54 14.44
C GLY A 424 -3.95 14.18 13.60
N GLY A 425 -3.80 12.92 13.22
CA GLY A 425 -2.79 12.45 12.29
C GLY A 425 -3.28 12.49 10.83
N LYS A 426 -2.47 11.93 9.92
CA LYS A 426 -2.72 11.96 8.48
C LYS A 426 -2.80 10.55 7.89
N VAL A 427 -3.55 10.42 6.80
CA VAL A 427 -3.65 9.20 5.99
C VAL A 427 -2.79 9.36 4.75
N PHE A 428 -2.13 8.29 4.37
CA PHE A 428 -1.17 8.27 3.29
C PHE A 428 -1.31 6.99 2.47
N THR A 429 -1.25 7.08 1.14
CA THR A 429 -1.36 5.92 0.24
C THR A 429 0.03 5.44 -0.19
N ALA A 430 0.27 4.13 -0.15
CA ALA A 430 1.59 3.57 -0.49
C ALA A 430 1.77 3.23 -1.98
N ASN A 431 0.75 3.44 -2.81
CA ASN A 431 0.71 3.13 -4.24
C ASN A 431 1.68 3.96 -5.11
N ASN A 432 2.43 4.90 -4.54
CA ASN A 432 3.50 5.60 -5.23
C ASN A 432 4.71 5.74 -4.29
N ALA A 433 5.88 5.23 -4.72
CA ALA A 433 7.11 5.25 -3.93
C ALA A 433 7.64 6.68 -3.65
N ASN A 434 7.28 7.65 -4.49
CA ASN A 434 7.59 9.07 -4.32
C ASN A 434 6.59 9.75 -3.38
N GLN A 435 5.28 9.47 -3.49
CA GLN A 435 4.30 9.92 -2.49
C GLN A 435 4.69 9.37 -1.12
N PHE A 436 5.07 8.10 -1.04
CA PHE A 436 5.52 7.50 0.21
C PHE A 436 6.71 8.26 0.85
N ASN A 437 7.67 8.77 0.07
CA ASN A 437 8.76 9.59 0.63
C ASN A 437 8.26 10.98 1.08
N GLN A 438 7.30 11.58 0.35
CA GLN A 438 6.69 12.87 0.73
C GLN A 438 5.89 12.77 2.02
N VAL A 439 5.10 11.70 2.16
CA VAL A 439 4.32 11.32 3.35
C VAL A 439 5.18 11.37 4.62
N ILE A 440 6.39 10.82 4.53
CA ILE A 440 7.30 10.70 5.67
C ILE A 440 8.01 12.00 5.96
N ASN A 441 8.46 12.72 4.92
CA ASN A 441 8.97 14.07 5.12
C ASN A 441 7.91 14.97 5.76
N GLN A 442 6.65 14.85 5.36
CA GLN A 442 5.56 15.67 5.90
C GLN A 442 5.21 15.31 7.35
N ALA A 443 5.17 14.02 7.69
CA ALA A 443 4.93 13.58 9.07
C ALA A 443 6.09 13.91 10.02
N MET A 444 7.31 13.99 9.49
CA MET A 444 8.52 14.30 10.26
C MET A 444 8.87 15.81 10.27
N GLN A 445 8.40 16.58 9.29
CA GLN A 445 8.61 18.04 9.18
C GLN A 445 8.10 18.79 10.41
N ASP A 446 6.98 18.35 10.98
CA ASP A 446 6.41 18.96 12.19
C ASP A 446 7.35 18.84 13.42
N TYR A 447 8.38 18.00 13.33
CA TYR A 447 9.34 17.68 14.39
C TYR A 447 10.80 17.95 14.02
N ILE A 448 11.06 18.45 12.81
CA ILE A 448 12.39 18.85 12.29
C ILE A 448 12.23 20.24 11.63
N PRO A 449 12.56 21.33 12.35
CA PRO A 449 12.53 22.67 11.77
C PRO A 449 13.40 22.80 10.51
N GLU A 450 12.96 23.60 9.53
CA GLU A 450 13.64 23.75 8.22
C GLU A 450 15.09 24.27 8.32
N ASN A 451 15.43 24.97 9.41
CA ASN A 451 16.75 25.53 9.67
C ASN A 451 17.70 24.54 10.38
N CYS A 452 17.30 23.29 10.56
CA CYS A 452 18.14 22.26 11.16
C CYS A 452 18.98 21.57 10.09
N ASN A 453 20.24 21.98 9.94
CA ASN A 453 21.24 21.25 9.18
C ASN A 453 21.73 20.08 10.06
N GLU A 454 21.29 18.85 9.75
CA GLU A 454 21.85 17.61 10.31
C GLU A 454 22.68 16.86 9.27
#